data_AF-A0A6N9AJP6-F1
#
_entry.id   AF-A0A6N9AJP6-F1
#
_cell.length_a   1.000
_cell.length_b   1.000
_cell.length_c   1.000
_cell.angle_alpha   90.00
_cell.angle_beta   90.00
_cell.angle_gamma   90.00
#
_symmetry.space_group_name_H-M   'P 1'
#
loop_
_entity.id
_entity.type
_entity.pdbx_description
1 polymer ?
#
loop_
_entity_poly.entity_id
_entity_poly.type
_entity_poly.pdbx_seq_one_letter_code
_entity_poly.pdbx_strand_id
1 'polypeptide(L)'
;MNCQACRLLVLFGFLSLFPFSLPQEAGTVQNATVQPVVAAQPLNPEDMRAMAVAFLGSLNNEQLSETQFEFSDMDARTRWSNLPSIFYERGGLRTGDMTVTQRHHLHDLIRASTSSQGYLKIAGVMWLDDVLSEAAAERGASGRMAELIESWTTDNYWVSVFGNPETDEQWGWLLTGHHLSASFTVVGDNVAFTPLFLGAEPYIVESGPYAGWRILSHERERGFRLMQTLTDEQRAIAVLGDAVPNDIFEGPGQRNRLESIEGLQASALDEAQKVLLWELIEEYVRNADHRAANAQLGKIRSDGLEALSFAWIGPTEHMERRYYYRVHGPSVLIEYVRERGVGGDENGSNHIHTIVRDPSNDYGEDWLETHYEEHHR
;
A
#
# COMPACT_ATOMS: atom_id res chain seq x y z
N MET A 1 -32.16 -59.51 37.88
CA MET A 1 -31.06 -58.75 38.50
C MET A 1 -31.66 -57.92 39.63
N ASN A 2 -31.29 -58.24 40.87
CA ASN A 2 -31.66 -57.49 42.07
C ASN A 2 -30.84 -56.19 42.17
N CYS A 3 -31.48 -55.17 42.75
CA CYS A 3 -31.04 -54.42 43.95
C CYS A 3 -31.02 -52.88 43.83
N GLN A 4 -31.95 -52.32 44.59
CA GLN A 4 -32.08 -51.04 45.31
C GLN A 4 -30.99 -49.95 45.28
N ALA A 5 -31.51 -48.72 45.15
CA ALA A 5 -31.31 -47.48 45.95
C ALA A 5 -30.08 -46.58 45.72
N CYS A 6 -30.31 -45.30 45.36
CA CYS A 6 -30.40 -44.21 46.35
C CYS A 6 -30.81 -42.84 45.78
N ARG A 7 -31.89 -42.29 46.38
CA ARG A 7 -32.19 -40.89 46.78
C ARG A 7 -31.89 -39.72 45.83
N LEU A 8 -32.94 -38.97 45.47
CA LEU A 8 -32.89 -37.51 45.40
C LEU A 8 -34.14 -36.90 46.04
N LEU A 9 -33.92 -36.05 47.04
CA LEU A 9 -34.94 -35.27 47.75
C LEU A 9 -35.56 -34.24 46.78
N VAL A 10 -36.89 -34.20 46.72
CA VAL A 10 -37.62 -33.09 46.09
C VAL A 10 -38.03 -32.13 47.22
N LEU A 11 -37.43 -30.94 47.25
CA LEU A 11 -37.91 -29.84 48.10
C LEU A 11 -39.01 -29.08 47.35
N PHE A 12 -40.23 -29.11 47.91
CA PHE A 12 -41.30 -28.19 47.56
C PHE A 12 -41.05 -26.84 48.24
N GLY A 13 -40.77 -25.81 47.45
CA GLY A 13 -40.72 -24.41 47.90
C GLY A 13 -41.82 -23.61 47.22
N PHE A 14 -42.78 -23.12 48.01
CA PHE A 14 -43.84 -22.19 47.62
C PHE A 14 -43.25 -20.91 46.98
N LEU A 15 -43.63 -20.58 45.74
CA LEU A 15 -43.41 -19.25 45.18
C LEU A 15 -44.42 -18.27 45.80
N SER A 16 -43.94 -17.40 46.68
CA SER A 16 -44.61 -16.15 47.05
C SER A 16 -44.33 -15.08 46.00
N LEU A 17 -45.39 -14.55 45.39
CA LEU A 17 -45.33 -13.37 44.54
C LEU A 17 -45.07 -12.13 45.41
N PHE A 18 -43.83 -11.65 45.44
CA PHE A 18 -43.52 -10.29 45.88
C PHE A 18 -43.52 -9.36 44.66
N PRO A 19 -44.20 -8.20 44.72
CA PRO A 19 -44.11 -7.20 43.67
C PRO A 19 -42.73 -6.55 43.72
N PHE A 20 -41.98 -6.68 42.63
CA PHE A 20 -40.75 -5.90 42.41
C PHE A 20 -41.15 -4.44 42.13
N SER A 21 -40.98 -3.55 43.12
CA SER A 21 -40.93 -2.10 42.88
C SER A 21 -39.51 -1.74 42.44
N LEU A 22 -39.36 -1.28 41.20
CA LEU A 22 -38.12 -0.67 40.72
C LEU A 22 -37.94 0.70 41.41
N PRO A 23 -36.76 1.02 41.98
CA PRO A 23 -36.47 2.37 42.42
C PRO A 23 -36.35 3.30 41.20
N GLN A 24 -37.21 4.30 41.15
CA GLN A 24 -37.15 5.41 40.19
C GLN A 24 -36.14 6.44 40.72
N GLU A 25 -34.85 6.21 40.50
CA GLU A 25 -33.87 7.29 40.58
C GLU A 25 -33.86 8.03 39.24
N ALA A 26 -34.33 9.28 39.27
CA ALA A 26 -34.19 10.22 38.19
C ALA A 26 -32.72 10.67 38.09
N GLY A 27 -31.88 9.84 37.48
CA GLY A 27 -30.58 10.26 36.98
C GLY A 27 -30.79 11.18 35.78
N THR A 28 -30.43 12.45 35.91
CA THR A 28 -30.33 13.37 34.79
C THR A 28 -29.36 12.81 33.76
N VAL A 29 -29.88 12.35 32.62
CA VAL A 29 -29.07 12.07 31.43
C VAL A 29 -28.50 13.42 30.99
N GLN A 30 -27.24 13.68 31.31
CA GLN A 30 -26.51 14.74 30.64
C GLN A 30 -26.44 14.33 29.17
N ASN A 31 -27.09 15.11 28.32
CA ASN A 31 -26.86 15.07 26.88
C ASN A 31 -25.37 15.37 26.68
N ALA A 32 -24.56 14.33 26.59
CA ALA A 32 -23.21 14.44 26.06
C ALA A 32 -23.38 14.92 24.62
N THR A 33 -23.07 16.19 24.39
CA THR A 33 -22.82 16.71 23.06
C THR A 33 -21.72 15.85 22.46
N VAL A 34 -22.10 14.94 21.56
CA VAL A 34 -21.15 14.30 20.65
C VAL A 34 -20.50 15.44 19.89
N GLN A 35 -19.24 15.75 20.24
CA GLN A 35 -18.46 16.67 19.42
C GLN A 35 -18.41 16.04 18.03
N PRO A 36 -18.67 16.82 16.96
CA PRO A 36 -18.46 16.31 15.62
C PRO A 36 -17.01 15.83 15.57
N VAL A 37 -16.80 14.61 15.07
CA VAL A 37 -15.46 14.19 14.66
C VAL A 37 -15.01 15.27 13.68
N VAL A 38 -14.06 16.08 14.11
CA VAL A 38 -13.41 17.05 13.23
C VAL A 38 -12.88 16.21 12.09
N ALA A 39 -13.43 16.40 10.88
CA ALA A 39 -12.85 15.81 9.69
C ALA A 39 -11.35 16.14 9.75
N ALA A 40 -10.51 15.12 9.76
CA ALA A 40 -9.06 15.32 9.74
C ALA A 40 -8.79 16.35 8.64
N GLN A 41 -8.21 17.49 9.01
CA GLN A 41 -7.83 18.46 7.99
C GLN A 41 -6.91 17.75 7.01
N PRO A 42 -7.04 17.98 5.69
CA PRO A 42 -6.10 17.40 4.73
C PRO A 42 -4.69 17.77 5.17
N LEU A 43 -3.78 16.79 5.21
CA LEU A 43 -2.42 16.99 5.69
C LEU A 43 -1.73 17.93 4.71
N ASN A 44 -1.05 18.96 5.21
CA ASN A 44 -0.33 19.92 4.37
C ASN A 44 1.10 19.39 4.15
N PRO A 45 1.79 19.64 3.00
CA PRO A 45 3.24 19.50 2.87
C PRO A 45 4.06 20.00 4.09
N GLU A 46 3.58 21.01 4.80
CA GLU A 46 4.17 21.47 6.08
C GLU A 46 4.12 20.41 7.20
N ASP A 47 3.06 19.62 7.31
CA ASP A 47 2.95 18.53 8.29
C ASP A 47 3.95 17.42 7.97
N MET A 48 4.07 17.08 6.68
CA MET A 48 5.07 16.12 6.20
C MET A 48 6.48 16.59 6.53
N ARG A 49 6.76 17.88 6.27
CA ARG A 49 8.02 18.53 6.61
C ARG A 49 8.31 18.46 8.10
N ALA A 50 7.34 18.82 8.94
CA ALA A 50 7.48 18.78 10.39
C ALA A 50 7.80 17.36 10.90
N MET A 51 7.15 16.33 10.35
CA MET A 51 7.42 14.94 10.74
C MET A 51 8.78 14.44 10.23
N ALA A 52 9.22 14.89 9.05
CA ALA A 52 10.56 14.59 8.55
C ALA A 52 11.66 15.21 9.44
N VAL A 53 11.49 16.48 9.83
CA VAL A 53 12.39 17.17 10.77
C VAL A 53 12.40 16.48 12.13
N ALA A 54 11.23 16.07 12.65
CA ALA A 54 11.16 15.33 13.92
C ALA A 54 11.85 13.97 13.84
N PHE A 55 11.69 13.25 12.73
CA PHE A 55 12.37 11.98 12.49
C PHE A 55 13.89 12.17 12.48
N LEU A 56 14.42 13.07 11.64
CA LEU A 56 15.85 13.37 11.58
C LEU A 56 16.39 13.84 12.94
N GLY A 57 15.68 14.72 13.64
CA GLY A 57 16.09 15.22 14.96
C GLY A 57 16.14 14.15 16.05
N SER A 58 15.54 12.98 15.83
CA SER A 58 15.59 11.83 16.75
C SER A 58 16.80 10.91 16.50
N LEU A 59 17.53 11.10 15.41
CA LEU A 59 18.67 10.26 15.01
C LEU A 59 19.99 10.74 15.64
N ASN A 60 20.89 9.81 15.89
CA ASN A 60 22.27 10.14 16.27
C ASN A 60 23.12 10.48 15.01
N ASN A 61 24.36 10.96 15.20
CA ASN A 61 25.21 11.39 14.07
C ASN A 61 25.53 10.26 13.06
N GLU A 62 25.68 9.02 13.52
CA GLU A 62 25.96 7.87 12.65
C GLU A 62 24.72 7.55 11.81
N GLN A 63 23.56 7.41 12.45
CA GLN A 63 22.27 7.20 11.79
C GLN A 63 21.92 8.34 10.82
N LEU A 64 22.21 9.59 11.19
CA LEU A 64 22.02 10.75 10.31
C LEU A 64 22.85 10.64 9.03
N SER A 65 24.09 10.14 9.14
CA SER A 65 24.99 9.96 7.99
C SER A 65 24.56 8.83 7.05
N GLU A 66 23.83 7.83 7.56
CA GLU A 66 23.23 6.76 6.76
C GLU A 66 21.91 7.18 6.11
N THR A 67 21.19 8.12 6.72
CA THR A 67 19.84 8.51 6.32
C THR A 67 19.83 9.66 5.31
N GLN A 68 20.73 10.63 5.45
CA GLN A 68 20.68 11.87 4.66
C GLN A 68 21.56 11.80 3.42
N PHE A 69 20.98 12.19 2.30
CA PHE A 69 21.62 12.24 0.98
C PHE A 69 21.38 13.60 0.34
N GLU A 70 22.23 13.95 -0.63
CA GLU A 70 22.02 15.14 -1.46
C GLU A 70 20.77 14.97 -2.32
N PHE A 71 19.98 16.04 -2.48
CA PHE A 71 18.75 15.99 -3.28
C PHE A 71 19.00 15.66 -4.76
N SER A 72 20.16 16.05 -5.27
CA SER A 72 20.61 15.78 -6.64
C SER A 72 21.10 14.34 -6.87
N ASP A 73 21.20 13.51 -5.82
CA ASP A 73 21.63 12.11 -5.96
C ASP A 73 20.49 11.23 -6.53
N MET A 74 20.32 11.30 -7.86
CA MET A 74 19.27 10.55 -8.55
C MET A 74 19.48 9.04 -8.49
N ASP A 75 20.74 8.59 -8.44
CA ASP A 75 21.06 7.19 -8.29
C ASP A 75 20.53 6.67 -6.96
N ALA A 76 20.70 7.40 -5.85
CA ALA A 76 20.16 7.03 -4.55
C ALA A 76 18.62 7.17 -4.50
N ARG A 77 18.03 8.21 -5.09
CA ARG A 77 16.56 8.42 -5.13
C ARG A 77 15.80 7.32 -5.86
N THR A 78 16.47 6.64 -6.79
CA THR A 78 15.91 5.56 -7.61
C THR A 78 16.40 4.17 -7.21
N ARG A 79 17.26 4.07 -6.19
CA ARG A 79 17.85 2.82 -5.70
C ARG A 79 16.89 2.08 -4.77
N TRP A 80 16.06 1.23 -5.36
CA TRP A 80 15.22 0.31 -4.61
C TRP A 80 15.04 -1.02 -5.34
N SER A 81 14.65 -2.03 -4.57
CA SER A 81 14.23 -3.34 -5.05
C SER A 81 13.00 -3.78 -4.25
N ASN A 82 12.20 -4.68 -4.80
CA ASN A 82 11.16 -5.42 -4.08
C ASN A 82 11.70 -6.73 -3.47
N LEU A 83 12.94 -7.12 -3.77
CA LEU A 83 13.53 -8.37 -3.30
C LEU A 83 13.95 -8.31 -1.82
N PRO A 84 14.06 -9.48 -1.15
CA PRO A 84 14.65 -9.58 0.18
C PRO A 84 16.05 -8.96 0.26
N SER A 85 16.43 -8.45 1.44
CA SER A 85 17.69 -7.73 1.66
C SER A 85 18.94 -8.56 1.35
N ILE A 86 18.86 -9.89 1.44
CA ILE A 86 19.97 -10.79 1.09
C ILE A 86 20.29 -10.82 -0.42
N PHE A 87 19.45 -10.24 -1.27
CA PHE A 87 19.65 -10.16 -2.72
C PHE A 87 19.94 -8.75 -3.22
N TYR A 88 19.72 -7.72 -2.39
CA TYR A 88 19.84 -6.33 -2.81
C TYR A 88 20.26 -5.45 -1.63
N GLU A 89 21.42 -4.80 -1.78
CA GLU A 89 21.92 -3.81 -0.82
C GLU A 89 21.14 -2.50 -0.95
N ARG A 90 20.74 -1.93 0.19
CA ARG A 90 19.88 -0.75 0.27
C ARG A 90 20.61 0.40 0.96
N GLY A 91 20.36 1.61 0.49
CA GLY A 91 20.79 2.83 1.18
C GLY A 91 19.75 3.27 2.21
N GLY A 92 20.18 4.05 3.19
CA GLY A 92 19.32 4.58 4.25
C GLY A 92 19.55 3.90 5.60
N LEU A 93 18.84 4.40 6.61
CA LEU A 93 18.81 3.79 7.94
C LEU A 93 17.83 2.62 7.96
N ARG A 94 18.33 1.46 8.39
CA ARG A 94 17.53 0.26 8.58
C ARG A 94 16.60 0.40 9.79
N THR A 95 15.34 0.00 9.65
CA THR A 95 14.32 0.05 10.71
C THR A 95 14.73 -0.78 11.93
N GLY A 96 15.37 -1.94 11.71
CA GLY A 96 15.97 -2.79 12.74
C GLY A 96 16.93 -2.07 13.69
N ASP A 97 17.61 -1.03 13.19
CA ASP A 97 18.65 -0.30 13.92
C ASP A 97 18.10 0.98 14.58
N MET A 98 16.78 1.18 14.50
CA MET A 98 16.07 2.28 15.15
C MET A 98 15.59 1.92 16.56
N THR A 99 15.68 2.88 17.47
CA THR A 99 14.97 2.84 18.76
C THR A 99 13.45 2.89 18.55
N VAL A 100 12.68 2.50 19.57
CA VAL A 100 11.20 2.59 19.53
C VAL A 100 10.73 4.03 19.23
N THR A 101 11.38 5.04 19.82
CA THR A 101 11.05 6.45 19.57
C THR A 101 11.30 6.84 18.11
N GLN A 102 12.42 6.41 17.54
CA GLN A 102 12.75 6.67 16.13
C GLN A 102 11.74 6.00 15.19
N ARG A 103 11.31 4.77 15.49
CA ARG A 103 10.24 4.08 14.73
C ARG A 103 8.91 4.81 14.82
N HIS A 104 8.54 5.36 15.98
CA HIS A 104 7.34 6.19 16.09
C HIS A 104 7.40 7.40 15.15
N HIS A 105 8.53 8.12 15.14
CA HIS A 105 8.71 9.26 14.22
C HIS A 105 8.68 8.85 12.75
N LEU A 106 9.26 7.69 12.38
CA LEU A 106 9.13 7.16 11.02
C LEU A 106 7.66 6.91 10.67
N HIS A 107 6.89 6.26 11.55
CA HIS A 107 5.47 6.04 11.29
C HIS A 107 4.67 7.35 11.24
N ASP A 108 5.03 8.36 12.00
CA ASP A 108 4.41 9.69 11.91
C ASP A 108 4.72 10.36 10.56
N LEU A 109 5.93 10.21 10.03
CA LEU A 109 6.27 10.66 8.68
C LEU A 109 5.47 9.92 7.60
N ILE A 110 5.30 8.59 7.72
CA ILE A 110 4.45 7.82 6.79
C ILE A 110 3.01 8.34 6.85
N ARG A 111 2.45 8.56 8.05
CA ARG A 111 1.08 9.10 8.23
C ARG A 111 0.93 10.49 7.64
N ALA A 112 1.92 11.37 7.84
CA ALA A 112 1.89 12.72 7.28
C ALA A 112 2.00 12.74 5.75
N SER A 113 2.46 11.64 5.14
CA SER A 113 2.65 11.54 3.69
C SER A 113 1.53 10.79 2.96
N THR A 114 0.64 10.13 3.70
CA THR A 114 -0.34 9.20 3.13
C THR A 114 -1.73 9.43 3.71
N SER A 115 -2.76 8.93 3.02
CA SER A 115 -4.07 8.77 3.63
C SER A 115 -4.06 7.62 4.65
N SER A 116 -5.11 7.49 5.46
CA SER A 116 -5.29 6.30 6.32
C SER A 116 -5.22 4.98 5.54
N GLN A 117 -5.69 4.96 4.28
CA GLN A 117 -5.59 3.80 3.41
C GLN A 117 -4.12 3.52 3.05
N GLY A 118 -3.37 4.54 2.61
CA GLY A 118 -1.96 4.39 2.26
C GLY A 118 -1.10 3.94 3.44
N TYR A 119 -1.28 4.56 4.61
CA TYR A 119 -0.60 4.16 5.83
C TYR A 119 -0.89 2.70 6.19
N LEU A 120 -2.15 2.27 6.18
CA LEU A 120 -2.54 0.90 6.50
C LEU A 120 -1.96 -0.12 5.51
N LYS A 121 -1.86 0.24 4.22
CA LYS A 121 -1.21 -0.62 3.23
C LYS A 121 0.29 -0.70 3.46
N ILE A 122 0.99 0.43 3.61
CA ILE A 122 2.44 0.46 3.82
C ILE A 122 2.81 -0.31 5.10
N ALA A 123 2.18 0.03 6.23
CA ALA A 123 2.45 -0.65 7.50
C ALA A 123 2.01 -2.12 7.47
N GLY A 124 0.92 -2.44 6.75
CA GLY A 124 0.45 -3.80 6.56
C GLY A 124 1.41 -4.66 5.75
N VAL A 125 2.03 -4.11 4.70
CA VAL A 125 3.08 -4.78 3.92
C VAL A 125 4.31 -5.05 4.77
N MET A 126 4.76 -4.05 5.54
CA MET A 126 5.88 -4.23 6.49
C MET A 126 5.64 -5.39 7.44
N TRP A 127 4.44 -5.41 8.05
CA TRP A 127 4.03 -6.45 8.97
C TRP A 127 3.87 -7.83 8.31
N LEU A 128 3.43 -7.89 7.05
CA LEU A 128 3.25 -9.17 6.35
C LEU A 128 4.55 -9.94 6.21
N ASP A 129 5.71 -9.28 6.17
CA ASP A 129 6.99 -9.99 6.14
C ASP A 129 7.23 -10.81 7.41
N ASP A 130 6.85 -10.32 8.59
CA ASP A 130 6.96 -11.10 9.83
C ASP A 130 6.02 -12.32 9.79
N VAL A 131 4.81 -12.15 9.23
CA VAL A 131 3.85 -13.25 9.04
C VAL A 131 4.38 -14.28 8.04
N LEU A 132 4.99 -13.82 6.94
CA LEU A 132 5.59 -14.67 5.93
C LEU A 132 6.75 -15.49 6.53
N SER A 133 7.59 -14.85 7.34
CA SER A 133 8.67 -15.51 8.07
C SER A 133 8.14 -16.60 9.00
N GLU A 134 7.15 -16.29 9.83
CA GLU A 134 6.53 -17.25 10.76
C GLU A 134 5.94 -18.45 9.99
N ALA A 135 5.14 -18.19 8.96
CA ALA A 135 4.50 -19.24 8.17
C ALA A 135 5.51 -20.14 7.41
N ALA A 136 6.63 -19.57 6.97
CA ALA A 136 7.68 -20.33 6.30
C ALA A 136 8.55 -21.13 7.29
N ALA A 137 8.84 -20.57 8.47
CA ALA A 137 9.59 -21.24 9.52
C ALA A 137 8.89 -22.52 10.01
N GLU A 138 7.56 -22.52 10.09
CA GLU A 138 6.75 -23.71 10.44
C GLU A 138 6.97 -24.90 9.49
N ARG A 139 7.29 -24.64 8.22
CA ARG A 139 7.54 -25.68 7.21
C ARG A 139 8.92 -26.32 7.34
N GLY A 140 9.80 -25.73 8.16
CA GLY A 140 11.18 -26.14 8.36
C GLY A 140 12.07 -25.75 7.18
N ALA A 141 13.13 -24.99 7.48
CA ALA A 141 14.12 -24.57 6.50
C ALA A 141 15.54 -24.73 7.06
N SER A 142 16.52 -24.84 6.16
CA SER A 142 17.94 -24.91 6.53
C SER A 142 18.82 -24.22 5.48
N GLY A 143 20.03 -23.85 5.88
CA GLY A 143 20.99 -23.15 5.02
C GLY A 143 20.43 -21.85 4.48
N ARG A 144 20.65 -21.59 3.18
CA ARG A 144 20.24 -20.34 2.51
C ARG A 144 18.73 -20.06 2.57
N MET A 145 17.89 -21.09 2.71
CA MET A 145 16.45 -20.89 2.88
C MET A 145 16.11 -20.34 4.26
N ALA A 146 16.82 -20.75 5.31
CA ALA A 146 16.62 -20.18 6.65
C ALA A 146 17.03 -18.71 6.69
N GLU A 147 18.17 -18.37 6.09
CA GLU A 147 18.63 -16.97 5.96
C GLU A 147 17.64 -16.09 5.19
N LEU A 148 17.04 -16.62 4.12
CA LEU A 148 15.97 -15.94 3.38
C LEU A 148 14.75 -15.68 4.28
N ILE A 149 14.29 -16.71 5.01
CA ILE A 149 13.13 -16.59 5.90
C ILE A 149 13.38 -15.57 7.02
N GLU A 150 14.57 -15.58 7.62
CA GLU A 150 14.99 -14.61 8.63
C GLU A 150 15.11 -13.18 8.07
N SER A 151 15.28 -13.03 6.75
CA SER A 151 15.33 -11.72 6.12
C SER A 151 13.96 -11.07 5.93
N TRP A 152 12.87 -11.84 5.99
CA TRP A 152 11.51 -11.31 5.97
C TRP A 152 11.14 -10.81 7.35
N THR A 153 11.27 -9.50 7.56
CA THR A 153 10.87 -8.89 8.83
C THR A 153 10.64 -7.40 8.68
N THR A 154 9.77 -6.84 9.53
CA THR A 154 9.58 -5.38 9.70
C THR A 154 10.90 -4.64 10.02
N ASP A 155 11.92 -5.34 10.52
CA ASP A 155 13.25 -4.78 10.78
C ASP A 155 14.11 -4.58 9.51
N ASN A 156 13.71 -5.14 8.37
CA ASN A 156 14.42 -5.04 7.10
C ASN A 156 13.71 -4.10 6.13
N TYR A 157 13.54 -2.87 6.58
CA TYR A 157 13.11 -1.73 5.78
C TYR A 157 14.11 -0.59 5.95
N TRP A 158 14.26 0.26 4.94
CA TRP A 158 15.26 1.32 4.92
C TRP A 158 14.62 2.64 4.57
N VAL A 159 15.00 3.70 5.29
CA VAL A 159 14.57 5.06 5.04
C VAL A 159 15.74 5.94 4.64
N SER A 160 15.58 6.67 3.54
CA SER A 160 16.49 7.69 3.06
C SER A 160 15.77 9.02 2.95
N VAL A 161 16.44 10.12 3.30
CA VAL A 161 15.96 11.50 3.15
C VAL A 161 16.94 12.26 2.26
N PHE A 162 16.39 13.01 1.31
CA PHE A 162 17.13 13.70 0.25
C PHE A 162 16.92 15.21 0.38
N GLY A 163 18.02 15.97 0.48
CA GLY A 163 17.97 17.39 0.81
C GLY A 163 17.61 17.65 2.28
N ASN A 164 17.44 18.92 2.64
CA ASN A 164 17.12 19.33 4.00
C ASN A 164 15.64 19.75 4.14
N PRO A 165 14.77 18.94 4.77
CA PRO A 165 13.38 19.31 5.01
C PRO A 165 13.22 20.50 5.96
N GLU A 166 14.25 20.96 6.67
CA GLU A 166 14.12 22.17 7.50
C GLU A 166 14.24 23.46 6.66
N THR A 167 15.13 23.48 5.67
CA THR A 167 15.52 24.71 4.96
C THR A 167 15.21 24.73 3.48
N ASP A 168 15.09 23.57 2.84
CA ASP A 168 15.09 23.50 1.39
C ASP A 168 13.65 23.51 0.85
N GLU A 169 13.45 24.21 -0.26
CA GLU A 169 12.19 24.15 -1.00
C GLU A 169 11.99 22.80 -1.69
N GLN A 170 13.11 22.13 -2.02
CA GLN A 170 13.15 20.81 -2.65
C GLN A 170 13.75 19.80 -1.69
N TRP A 171 12.97 18.78 -1.35
CA TRP A 171 13.45 17.65 -0.55
C TRP A 171 12.58 16.43 -0.83
N GLY A 172 13.00 15.26 -0.38
CA GLY A 172 12.21 14.05 -0.54
C GLY A 172 12.64 12.96 0.41
N TRP A 173 11.92 11.85 0.40
CA TRP A 173 12.28 10.68 1.17
C TRP A 173 11.80 9.40 0.49
N LEU A 174 12.48 8.31 0.78
CA LEU A 174 12.23 6.98 0.22
C LEU A 174 12.18 5.98 1.36
N LEU A 175 11.09 5.21 1.42
CA LEU A 175 10.98 4.01 2.24
C LEU A 175 11.01 2.78 1.34
N THR A 176 11.89 1.83 1.61
CA THR A 176 12.03 0.64 0.78
C THR A 176 12.32 -0.62 1.59
N GLY A 177 11.87 -1.77 1.10
CA GLY A 177 12.09 -3.07 1.71
C GLY A 177 11.63 -4.20 0.78
N HIS A 178 11.56 -5.41 1.32
CA HIS A 178 10.88 -6.51 0.62
C HIS A 178 9.43 -6.09 0.37
N HIS A 179 8.94 -6.27 -0.86
CA HIS A 179 7.58 -5.86 -1.26
C HIS A 179 7.21 -4.35 -1.10
N LEU A 180 8.16 -3.43 -0.89
CA LEU A 180 7.84 -2.01 -0.69
C LEU A 180 8.84 -1.06 -1.36
N SER A 181 8.29 -0.07 -2.05
CA SER A 181 8.98 1.19 -2.34
C SER A 181 7.97 2.33 -2.33
N ALA A 182 8.16 3.30 -1.44
CA ALA A 182 7.32 4.49 -1.34
C ALA A 182 8.21 5.73 -1.45
N SER A 183 8.14 6.41 -2.60
CA SER A 183 8.91 7.62 -2.88
C SER A 183 8.04 8.86 -2.71
N PHE A 184 8.55 9.87 -2.02
CA PHE A 184 7.92 11.16 -1.88
C PHE A 184 8.91 12.27 -2.23
N THR A 185 8.48 13.22 -3.05
CA THR A 185 9.27 14.39 -3.43
C THR A 185 8.44 15.65 -3.26
N VAL A 186 9.00 16.63 -2.58
CA VAL A 186 8.39 17.93 -2.29
C VAL A 186 9.12 19.01 -3.07
N VAL A 187 8.36 19.85 -3.78
CA VAL A 187 8.86 21.05 -4.47
C VAL A 187 7.93 22.20 -4.15
N GLY A 188 8.35 23.08 -3.24
CA GLY A 188 7.50 24.12 -2.66
C GLY A 188 6.29 23.49 -1.96
N ASP A 189 5.10 23.73 -2.51
CA ASP A 189 3.80 23.25 -2.02
C ASP A 189 3.32 21.94 -2.68
N ASN A 190 4.05 21.45 -3.67
CA ASN A 190 3.67 20.27 -4.44
C ASN A 190 4.33 19.01 -3.89
N VAL A 191 3.59 17.90 -3.90
CA VAL A 191 4.05 16.59 -3.43
C VAL A 191 3.81 15.55 -4.51
N ALA A 192 4.89 14.92 -4.98
CA ALA A 192 4.85 13.73 -5.81
C ALA A 192 5.02 12.52 -4.89
N PHE A 193 4.25 11.47 -5.12
CA PHE A 193 4.22 10.25 -4.30
C PHE A 193 4.50 8.98 -5.12
N THR A 194 4.96 9.18 -6.36
CA THR A 194 5.21 8.13 -7.33
C THR A 194 6.71 8.02 -7.63
N PRO A 195 7.24 6.79 -7.79
CA PRO A 195 6.52 5.53 -7.76
C PRO A 195 6.14 5.08 -6.34
N LEU A 196 5.00 4.39 -6.25
CA LEU A 196 4.59 3.65 -5.06
C LEU A 196 4.37 2.18 -5.45
N PHE A 197 5.30 1.33 -5.05
CA PHE A 197 5.26 -0.11 -5.20
C PHE A 197 4.83 -0.78 -3.90
N LEU A 198 3.87 -1.70 -3.99
CA LEU A 198 3.38 -2.50 -2.88
C LEU A 198 3.25 -3.96 -3.34
N GLY A 199 3.75 -4.89 -2.54
CA GLY A 199 3.55 -6.32 -2.71
C GLY A 199 2.89 -6.92 -1.48
N ALA A 200 2.22 -8.05 -1.64
CA ALA A 200 1.71 -8.82 -0.51
C ALA A 200 1.95 -10.30 -0.72
N GLU A 201 2.77 -10.87 0.15
CA GLU A 201 2.99 -12.29 0.31
C GLU A 201 3.05 -12.61 1.81
N PRO A 202 2.10 -13.38 2.35
CA PRO A 202 0.89 -13.89 1.70
C PRO A 202 -0.14 -12.78 1.43
N TYR A 203 -0.86 -12.87 0.30
CA TYR A 203 -2.02 -12.03 -0.01
C TYR A 203 -3.21 -12.32 0.93
N ILE A 204 -3.45 -13.59 1.26
CA ILE A 204 -4.38 -14.04 2.31
C ILE A 204 -3.58 -14.74 3.40
N VAL A 205 -3.64 -14.23 4.63
CA VAL A 205 -3.08 -14.94 5.79
C VAL A 205 -3.89 -16.22 6.02
N GLU A 206 -3.25 -17.39 5.89
CA GLU A 206 -3.96 -18.68 5.82
C GLU A 206 -4.30 -19.27 7.21
N SER A 207 -3.50 -18.96 8.22
CA SER A 207 -3.57 -19.57 9.55
C SER A 207 -3.23 -18.58 10.67
N GLY A 208 -3.28 -19.04 11.92
CA GLY A 208 -2.95 -18.22 13.09
C GLY A 208 -4.02 -17.19 13.48
N PRO A 209 -3.71 -16.29 14.44
CA PRO A 209 -4.66 -15.29 14.95
C PRO A 209 -5.17 -14.30 13.90
N TYR A 210 -4.42 -14.11 12.82
CA TYR A 210 -4.73 -13.17 11.74
C TYR A 210 -5.28 -13.85 10.48
N ALA A 211 -5.66 -15.13 10.56
CA ALA A 211 -6.23 -15.87 9.44
C ALA A 211 -7.40 -15.10 8.77
N GLY A 212 -7.35 -15.00 7.44
CA GLY A 212 -8.34 -14.29 6.64
C GLY A 212 -8.03 -12.80 6.40
N TRP A 213 -7.00 -12.23 7.03
CA TRP A 213 -6.54 -10.88 6.70
C TRP A 213 -6.01 -10.82 5.26
N ARG A 214 -6.31 -9.71 4.58
CA ARG A 214 -5.92 -9.46 3.18
C ARG A 214 -5.46 -8.04 2.99
N ILE A 215 -4.17 -7.85 2.80
CA ILE A 215 -3.60 -6.56 2.40
C ILE A 215 -3.71 -6.45 0.87
N LEU A 216 -3.98 -5.24 0.36
CA LEU A 216 -4.21 -4.95 -1.06
C LEU A 216 -5.39 -5.71 -1.70
N SER A 217 -6.46 -5.96 -0.94
CA SER A 217 -7.64 -6.68 -1.44
C SER A 217 -8.39 -5.94 -2.53
N HIS A 218 -8.46 -4.61 -2.42
CA HIS A 218 -9.19 -3.77 -3.37
C HIS A 218 -8.50 -3.71 -4.73
N GLU A 219 -7.17 -3.71 -4.79
CA GLU A 219 -6.39 -3.74 -6.02
C GLU A 219 -6.76 -4.97 -6.86
N ARG A 220 -6.81 -6.14 -6.23
CA ARG A 220 -7.26 -7.39 -6.86
C ARG A 220 -8.73 -7.30 -7.28
N GLU A 221 -9.60 -6.94 -6.35
CA GLU A 221 -11.06 -7.05 -6.53
C GLU A 221 -11.62 -6.01 -7.50
N ARG A 222 -11.11 -4.77 -7.48
CA ARG A 222 -11.57 -3.70 -8.39
C ARG A 222 -11.08 -3.91 -9.81
N GLY A 223 -9.82 -4.32 -9.99
CA GLY A 223 -9.28 -4.67 -11.31
C GLY A 223 -10.05 -5.82 -11.96
N PHE A 224 -10.29 -6.89 -11.20
CA PHE A 224 -11.09 -8.03 -11.67
C PHE A 224 -12.55 -7.64 -11.93
N ARG A 225 -13.16 -6.80 -11.07
CA ARG A 225 -14.54 -6.33 -11.25
C ARG A 225 -14.71 -5.56 -12.56
N LEU A 226 -13.79 -4.64 -12.90
CA LEU A 226 -13.84 -3.94 -14.18
C LEU A 226 -13.79 -4.92 -15.35
N MET A 227 -12.84 -5.85 -15.34
CA MET A 227 -12.69 -6.90 -16.37
C MET A 227 -13.98 -7.71 -16.58
N GLN A 228 -14.68 -8.07 -15.49
CA GLN A 228 -15.92 -8.83 -15.53
C GLN A 228 -17.09 -8.05 -16.16
N THR A 229 -17.07 -6.73 -16.12
CA THR A 229 -18.15 -5.89 -16.71
C THR A 229 -17.97 -5.62 -18.20
N LEU A 230 -16.81 -5.93 -18.78
CA LEU A 230 -16.57 -5.70 -20.21
C LEU A 230 -17.50 -6.56 -21.07
N THR A 231 -17.91 -6.04 -22.24
CA THR A 231 -18.54 -6.82 -23.31
C THR A 231 -17.52 -7.70 -24.02
N ASP A 232 -17.95 -8.69 -24.79
CA ASP A 232 -17.02 -9.55 -25.53
C ASP A 232 -16.17 -8.76 -26.53
N GLU A 233 -16.74 -7.73 -27.16
CA GLU A 233 -16.03 -6.82 -28.06
C GLU A 233 -14.97 -6.00 -27.33
N GLN A 234 -15.30 -5.49 -26.14
CA GLN A 234 -14.36 -4.76 -25.28
C GLN A 234 -13.24 -5.67 -24.76
N ARG A 235 -13.58 -6.91 -24.35
CA ARG A 235 -12.61 -7.92 -23.90
C ARG A 235 -11.60 -8.27 -24.99
N ALA A 236 -12.04 -8.40 -26.23
CA ALA A 236 -11.18 -8.69 -27.37
C ALA A 236 -10.12 -7.61 -27.63
N ILE A 237 -10.32 -6.38 -27.11
CA ILE A 237 -9.35 -5.27 -27.19
C ILE A 237 -8.52 -5.17 -25.90
N ALA A 238 -9.15 -5.35 -24.74
CA ALA A 238 -8.48 -5.22 -23.45
C ALA A 238 -7.47 -6.36 -23.19
N VAL A 239 -7.76 -7.59 -23.62
CA VAL A 239 -6.91 -8.76 -23.38
C VAL A 239 -5.77 -8.82 -24.40
N LEU A 240 -4.53 -8.64 -23.96
CA LEU A 240 -3.35 -8.63 -24.81
C LEU A 240 -2.73 -10.03 -25.02
N GLY A 241 -3.14 -11.02 -24.23
CA GLY A 241 -2.71 -12.42 -24.38
C GLY A 241 -2.89 -13.23 -23.10
N ASP A 242 -2.48 -14.51 -23.16
CA ASP A 242 -2.65 -15.47 -22.06
C ASP A 242 -1.41 -15.60 -21.16
N ALA A 243 -0.23 -15.22 -21.66
CA ALA A 243 1.04 -15.42 -20.98
C ALA A 243 1.29 -14.34 -19.92
N VAL A 244 0.79 -14.58 -18.70
CA VAL A 244 0.96 -13.67 -17.57
C VAL A 244 2.46 -13.43 -17.30
N PRO A 245 2.93 -12.17 -17.27
CA PRO A 245 4.33 -11.87 -17.01
C PRO A 245 4.74 -12.36 -15.62
N ASN A 246 6.04 -12.60 -15.41
CA ASN A 246 6.52 -13.06 -14.09
C ASN A 246 6.37 -11.99 -13.02
N ASP A 247 6.51 -10.72 -13.39
CA ASP A 247 6.41 -9.51 -12.56
C ASP A 247 5.80 -8.37 -13.39
N ILE A 248 5.54 -7.22 -12.77
CA ILE A 248 5.18 -5.97 -13.46
C ILE A 248 6.31 -5.46 -14.38
N PHE A 249 5.97 -4.70 -15.42
CA PHE A 249 6.96 -4.27 -16.40
C PHE A 249 7.81 -3.10 -15.88
N GLU A 250 7.18 -2.08 -15.29
CA GLU A 250 7.81 -0.88 -14.74
C GLU A 250 8.10 -1.02 -13.24
N GLY A 251 8.59 -2.19 -12.83
CA GLY A 251 9.04 -2.46 -11.46
C GLY A 251 10.43 -1.88 -11.13
N PRO A 252 11.12 -2.42 -10.11
CA PRO A 252 12.39 -1.90 -9.65
C PRO A 252 13.47 -1.86 -10.75
N GLY A 253 14.18 -0.72 -10.83
CA GLY A 253 15.21 -0.48 -11.84
C GLY A 253 14.68 -0.36 -13.28
N GLN A 254 13.37 -0.37 -13.48
CA GLN A 254 12.75 -0.23 -14.80
C GLN A 254 12.02 1.11 -14.94
N ARG A 255 12.18 1.71 -16.13
CA ARG A 255 11.48 2.89 -16.61
C ARG A 255 11.30 2.79 -18.12
N ASN A 256 10.15 3.21 -18.63
CA ASN A 256 9.87 3.34 -20.07
C ASN A 256 10.10 2.07 -20.89
N ARG A 257 9.84 0.89 -20.30
CA ARG A 257 9.83 -0.39 -21.01
C ARG A 257 8.58 -0.57 -21.86
N LEU A 258 7.49 0.09 -21.50
CA LEU A 258 6.25 0.06 -22.27
C LEU A 258 6.36 1.03 -23.45
N GLU A 259 6.57 0.47 -24.65
CA GLU A 259 6.77 1.26 -25.87
C GLU A 259 5.53 2.07 -26.31
N SER A 260 4.34 1.63 -25.91
CA SER A 260 3.08 2.31 -26.23
C SER A 260 1.96 2.04 -25.22
N ILE A 261 0.94 2.89 -25.23
CA ILE A 261 -0.30 2.69 -24.47
C ILE A 261 -1.18 1.71 -25.25
N GLU A 262 -1.40 0.53 -24.68
CA GLU A 262 -2.22 -0.54 -25.29
C GLU A 262 -3.44 -0.87 -24.42
N GLY A 263 -4.39 -1.58 -25.02
CA GLY A 263 -5.63 -2.04 -24.37
C GLY A 263 -6.84 -1.22 -24.79
N LEU A 264 -7.93 -1.40 -24.05
CA LEU A 264 -9.20 -0.76 -24.28
C LEU A 264 -9.17 0.69 -23.78
N GLN A 265 -9.33 1.65 -24.70
CA GLN A 265 -9.46 3.06 -24.33
C GLN A 265 -10.67 3.32 -23.43
N ALA A 266 -10.51 4.18 -22.44
CA ALA A 266 -11.56 4.50 -21.47
C ALA A 266 -12.76 5.22 -22.11
N SER A 267 -12.57 5.88 -23.24
CA SER A 267 -13.65 6.48 -24.04
C SER A 267 -14.62 5.44 -24.63
N ALA A 268 -14.17 4.19 -24.81
CA ALA A 268 -14.97 3.08 -25.32
C ALA A 268 -15.75 2.33 -24.21
N LEU A 269 -15.60 2.74 -22.94
CA LEU A 269 -16.36 2.21 -21.81
C LEU A 269 -17.74 2.88 -21.71
N ASP A 270 -18.74 2.11 -21.25
CA ASP A 270 -20.02 2.69 -20.84
C ASP A 270 -19.88 3.45 -19.50
N GLU A 271 -20.93 4.15 -19.08
CA GLU A 271 -20.89 4.97 -17.87
C GLU A 271 -20.67 4.16 -16.59
N ALA A 272 -21.19 2.93 -16.49
CA ALA A 272 -20.98 2.09 -15.32
C ALA A 272 -19.54 1.56 -15.25
N GLN A 273 -18.98 1.17 -16.40
CA GLN A 273 -17.60 0.74 -16.53
C GLN A 273 -16.61 1.89 -16.26
N LYS A 274 -16.92 3.11 -16.71
CA LYS A 274 -16.12 4.32 -16.38
C LYS A 274 -16.07 4.56 -14.88
N VAL A 275 -17.18 4.39 -14.17
CA VAL A 275 -17.19 4.48 -12.69
C VAL A 275 -16.24 3.45 -12.09
N LEU A 276 -16.27 2.20 -12.53
CA LEU A 276 -15.37 1.15 -12.03
C LEU A 276 -13.89 1.42 -12.35
N LEU A 277 -13.59 1.96 -13.54
CA LEU A 277 -12.24 2.40 -13.89
C LEU A 277 -11.76 3.51 -12.96
N TRP A 278 -12.59 4.50 -12.66
CA TRP A 278 -12.23 5.56 -11.71
C TRP A 278 -12.12 5.05 -10.27
N GLU A 279 -12.98 4.13 -9.82
CA GLU A 279 -12.82 3.46 -8.53
C GLU A 279 -11.48 2.72 -8.42
N LEU A 280 -11.02 2.12 -9.53
CA LEU A 280 -9.71 1.47 -9.60
C LEU A 280 -8.58 2.50 -9.50
N ILE A 281 -8.60 3.56 -10.33
CA ILE A 281 -7.57 4.61 -10.30
C ILE A 281 -7.48 5.27 -8.93
N GLU A 282 -8.63 5.58 -8.33
CA GLU A 282 -8.69 6.18 -6.99
C GLU A 282 -8.14 5.25 -5.90
N GLU A 283 -8.25 3.92 -6.05
CA GLU A 283 -7.65 2.97 -5.08
C GLU A 283 -6.14 3.14 -4.95
N TYR A 284 -5.48 3.46 -6.06
CA TYR A 284 -4.04 3.64 -6.12
C TYR A 284 -3.63 5.05 -5.71
N VAL A 285 -4.25 6.06 -6.35
CA VAL A 285 -3.88 7.46 -6.15
C VAL A 285 -4.21 7.94 -4.74
N ARG A 286 -5.29 7.45 -4.13
CA ARG A 286 -5.67 7.82 -2.75
C ARG A 286 -4.86 7.12 -1.67
N ASN A 287 -3.80 6.38 -2.02
CA ASN A 287 -2.79 5.99 -1.02
C ASN A 287 -2.00 7.22 -0.53
N ALA A 288 -1.80 8.23 -1.40
CA ALA A 288 -1.20 9.50 -1.00
C ALA A 288 -2.12 10.32 -0.07
N ASP A 289 -1.56 11.34 0.58
CA ASP A 289 -2.37 12.38 1.23
C ASP A 289 -3.42 12.96 0.25
N HIS A 290 -4.54 13.43 0.82
CA HIS A 290 -5.69 13.94 0.09
C HIS A 290 -5.35 15.11 -0.86
N ARG A 291 -4.46 16.04 -0.51
CA ARG A 291 -4.07 17.15 -1.38
C ARG A 291 -3.32 16.65 -2.59
N ALA A 292 -2.29 15.82 -2.38
CA ALA A 292 -1.49 15.22 -3.46
C ALA A 292 -2.34 14.31 -4.35
N ALA A 293 -3.18 13.46 -3.76
CA ALA A 293 -4.09 12.58 -4.49
C ALA A 293 -5.09 13.37 -5.35
N ASN A 294 -5.69 14.43 -4.82
CA ASN A 294 -6.65 15.23 -5.58
C ASN A 294 -5.98 16.00 -6.73
N ALA A 295 -4.76 16.50 -6.54
CA ALA A 295 -3.98 17.12 -7.61
C ALA A 295 -3.69 16.11 -8.73
N GLN A 296 -3.23 14.90 -8.39
CA GLN A 296 -2.97 13.85 -9.38
C GLN A 296 -4.25 13.41 -10.11
N LEU A 297 -5.37 13.19 -9.39
CA LEU A 297 -6.66 12.86 -10.02
C LEU A 297 -7.15 13.97 -10.95
N GLY A 298 -6.90 15.24 -10.61
CA GLY A 298 -7.19 16.38 -11.49
C GLY A 298 -6.38 16.34 -12.78
N LYS A 299 -5.08 16.01 -12.68
CA LYS A 299 -4.18 15.84 -13.81
C LYS A 299 -4.64 14.70 -14.72
N ILE A 300 -4.90 13.50 -14.17
CA ILE A 300 -5.40 12.33 -14.91
C ILE A 300 -6.74 12.65 -15.61
N ARG A 301 -7.65 13.39 -14.97
CA ARG A 301 -8.91 13.82 -15.59
C ARG A 301 -8.70 14.77 -16.77
N SER A 302 -7.67 15.61 -16.70
CA SER A 302 -7.36 16.59 -17.72
C SER A 302 -6.73 15.97 -18.97
N ASP A 303 -6.08 14.80 -18.83
CA ASP A 303 -5.55 14.03 -19.96
C ASP A 303 -6.65 13.55 -20.93
N GLY A 304 -7.88 13.38 -20.44
CA GLY A 304 -9.01 12.88 -21.21
C GLY A 304 -9.09 11.35 -21.26
N LEU A 305 -10.29 10.83 -21.51
CA LEU A 305 -10.54 9.38 -21.52
C LEU A 305 -9.96 8.68 -22.77
N GLU A 306 -9.68 9.42 -23.82
CA GLU A 306 -9.08 8.92 -25.06
C GLU A 306 -7.59 8.58 -24.89
N ALA A 307 -6.93 9.22 -23.91
CA ALA A 307 -5.52 9.02 -23.60
C ALA A 307 -5.29 7.92 -22.55
N LEU A 308 -6.36 7.36 -21.98
CA LEU A 308 -6.31 6.40 -20.88
C LEU A 308 -6.79 5.03 -21.38
N SER A 309 -6.02 3.98 -21.14
CA SER A 309 -6.36 2.62 -21.55
C SER A 309 -6.29 1.61 -20.41
N PHE A 310 -7.16 0.61 -20.46
CA PHE A 310 -7.16 -0.57 -19.59
C PHE A 310 -6.74 -1.82 -20.38
N ALA A 311 -5.73 -2.52 -19.90
CA ALA A 311 -5.22 -3.75 -20.50
C ALA A 311 -5.21 -4.91 -19.50
N TRP A 312 -5.30 -6.13 -20.02
CA TRP A 312 -5.34 -7.38 -19.27
C TRP A 312 -4.45 -8.44 -19.92
N ILE A 313 -3.79 -9.27 -19.12
CA ILE A 313 -3.09 -10.47 -19.58
C ILE A 313 -3.45 -11.63 -18.66
N GLY A 314 -3.83 -12.76 -19.26
CA GLY A 314 -4.18 -13.99 -18.56
C GLY A 314 -5.68 -14.27 -18.46
N PRO A 315 -6.07 -15.32 -17.71
CA PRO A 315 -7.46 -15.75 -17.60
C PRO A 315 -8.36 -14.66 -17.01
N THR A 316 -9.60 -14.58 -17.51
CA THR A 316 -10.58 -13.58 -17.09
C THR A 316 -11.64 -14.14 -16.15
N GLU A 317 -11.87 -15.45 -16.13
CA GLU A 317 -12.97 -16.09 -15.39
C GLU A 317 -12.65 -16.42 -13.92
N HIS A 318 -11.35 -16.50 -13.60
CA HIS A 318 -10.86 -17.07 -12.34
C HIS A 318 -9.97 -16.08 -11.60
N MET A 319 -10.53 -15.36 -10.62
CA MET A 319 -9.80 -14.35 -9.83
C MET A 319 -8.67 -14.96 -8.98
N GLU A 320 -8.73 -16.26 -8.71
CA GLU A 320 -7.73 -17.04 -8.00
C GLU A 320 -6.58 -17.54 -8.89
N ARG A 321 -6.60 -17.29 -10.20
CA ARG A 321 -5.47 -17.58 -11.09
C ARG A 321 -4.51 -16.40 -11.17
N ARG A 322 -3.34 -16.62 -11.78
CA ARG A 322 -2.45 -15.53 -12.14
C ARG A 322 -3.09 -14.68 -13.23
N TYR A 323 -2.95 -13.37 -13.14
CA TYR A 323 -3.30 -12.42 -14.19
C TYR A 323 -2.53 -11.14 -13.95
N TYR A 324 -2.50 -10.32 -14.98
CA TYR A 324 -1.95 -8.98 -14.96
C TYR A 324 -2.98 -8.01 -15.50
N TYR A 325 -3.05 -6.81 -14.93
CA TYR A 325 -3.74 -5.70 -15.56
C TYR A 325 -2.91 -4.42 -15.50
N ARG A 326 -3.25 -3.52 -16.40
CA ARG A 326 -2.64 -2.20 -16.50
C ARG A 326 -3.68 -1.13 -16.75
N VAL A 327 -3.57 0.00 -16.06
CA VAL A 327 -4.21 1.27 -16.44
C VAL A 327 -3.10 2.21 -16.85
N HIS A 328 -3.10 2.71 -18.08
CA HIS A 328 -2.00 3.49 -18.63
C HIS A 328 -2.52 4.73 -19.36
N GLY A 329 -2.01 5.90 -18.98
CA GLY A 329 -2.20 7.19 -19.63
C GLY A 329 -1.02 8.12 -19.36
N PRO A 330 -1.04 9.36 -19.85
CA PRO A 330 0.08 10.30 -19.74
C PRO A 330 0.49 10.58 -18.29
N SER A 331 -0.50 10.75 -17.41
CA SER A 331 -0.25 11.10 -16.00
C SER A 331 -0.51 9.97 -15.01
N VAL A 332 -0.73 8.74 -15.49
CA VAL A 332 -0.89 7.58 -14.60
C VAL A 332 -0.49 6.27 -15.29
N LEU A 333 0.31 5.49 -14.60
CA LEU A 333 0.52 4.09 -14.91
C LEU A 333 0.28 3.28 -13.64
N ILE A 334 -0.69 2.38 -13.69
CA ILE A 334 -0.95 1.38 -12.66
C ILE A 334 -0.68 0.02 -13.27
N GLU A 335 0.13 -0.79 -12.61
CA GLU A 335 0.29 -2.20 -12.94
C GLU A 335 -0.04 -3.07 -11.74
N TYR A 336 -0.65 -4.21 -12.01
CA TYR A 336 -0.92 -5.25 -11.03
C TYR A 336 -0.59 -6.58 -11.65
N VAL A 337 0.08 -7.44 -10.89
CA VAL A 337 0.26 -8.85 -11.25
C VAL A 337 0.02 -9.72 -10.03
N ARG A 338 -0.60 -10.87 -10.28
CA ARG A 338 -0.60 -11.97 -9.33
C ARG A 338 0.51 -12.93 -9.73
N GLU A 339 1.63 -12.83 -9.00
CA GLU A 339 2.92 -13.48 -9.29
C GLU A 339 2.87 -14.99 -9.09
N ARG A 340 4.00 -15.70 -9.22
CA ARG A 340 4.14 -17.06 -8.66
C ARG A 340 4.80 -16.88 -7.28
N GLY A 341 4.04 -16.95 -6.19
CA GLY A 341 4.59 -16.88 -4.83
C GLY A 341 5.60 -18.00 -4.54
N VAL A 342 6.25 -17.97 -3.38
CA VAL A 342 7.18 -19.01 -2.91
C VAL A 342 6.46 -20.35 -2.84
N GLY A 343 6.77 -21.23 -3.79
CA GLY A 343 6.14 -22.54 -3.94
C GLY A 343 4.76 -22.53 -4.63
N GLY A 344 4.32 -21.38 -5.17
CA GLY A 344 3.09 -21.25 -5.94
C GLY A 344 3.24 -21.72 -7.39
N ASP A 345 2.13 -22.20 -7.98
CA ASP A 345 2.05 -22.57 -9.40
C ASP A 345 1.13 -21.60 -10.18
N GLU A 346 0.86 -21.91 -11.44
CA GLU A 346 -0.05 -21.13 -12.30
C GLU A 346 -1.51 -21.07 -11.79
N ASN A 347 -1.91 -22.00 -10.93
CA ASN A 347 -3.31 -22.24 -10.57
C ASN A 347 -3.74 -21.55 -9.27
N GLY A 348 -2.78 -21.03 -8.48
CA GLY A 348 -3.08 -20.36 -7.23
C GLY A 348 -1.85 -19.71 -6.63
N SER A 349 -1.74 -18.39 -6.76
CA SER A 349 -0.66 -17.62 -6.14
C SER A 349 -1.13 -16.76 -4.97
N ASN A 350 -0.52 -16.92 -3.82
CA ASN A 350 -0.78 -16.06 -2.68
C ASN A 350 0.15 -14.84 -2.66
N HIS A 351 0.59 -14.38 -3.84
CA HIS A 351 1.59 -13.33 -3.99
C HIS A 351 1.17 -12.34 -5.07
N ILE A 352 1.16 -11.06 -4.74
CA ILE A 352 0.78 -9.97 -5.65
C ILE A 352 1.83 -8.88 -5.61
N HIS A 353 2.04 -8.25 -6.76
CA HIS A 353 2.79 -7.00 -6.89
C HIS A 353 1.93 -5.95 -7.57
N THR A 354 2.08 -4.71 -7.14
CA THR A 354 1.44 -3.60 -7.78
C THR A 354 2.28 -2.33 -7.68
N ILE A 355 2.15 -1.46 -8.67
CA ILE A 355 2.80 -0.16 -8.68
C ILE A 355 1.84 0.89 -9.23
N VAL A 356 1.96 2.11 -8.72
CA VAL A 356 1.46 3.32 -9.37
C VAL A 356 2.61 4.28 -9.66
N ARG A 357 2.63 4.83 -10.87
CA ARG A 357 3.60 5.82 -11.36
C ARG A 357 2.87 6.99 -12.03
N ASP A 358 3.54 8.13 -12.15
CA ASP A 358 3.15 9.22 -13.04
C ASP A 358 4.20 9.27 -14.17
N PRO A 359 3.93 8.72 -15.37
CA PRO A 359 4.91 8.72 -16.46
C PRO A 359 5.43 10.10 -16.85
N SER A 360 4.67 11.16 -16.58
CA SER A 360 5.05 12.53 -16.89
C SER A 360 5.79 13.26 -15.77
N ASN A 361 5.84 12.71 -14.55
CA ASN A 361 6.49 13.34 -13.40
C ASN A 361 6.96 12.31 -12.34
N ASP A 362 7.52 11.21 -12.82
CA ASP A 362 7.98 10.13 -11.95
C ASP A 362 9.12 10.62 -11.05
N TYR A 363 9.10 10.30 -9.76
CA TYR A 363 10.01 10.87 -8.75
C TYR A 363 10.01 12.43 -8.69
N GLY A 364 8.97 13.08 -9.21
CA GLY A 364 8.87 14.53 -9.23
C GLY A 364 9.81 15.24 -10.21
N GLU A 365 10.44 14.52 -11.15
CA GLU A 365 11.50 15.03 -12.03
C GLU A 365 11.10 16.24 -12.90
N ASP A 366 9.87 16.30 -13.40
CA ASP A 366 9.37 17.41 -14.25
C ASP A 366 9.25 18.72 -13.45
N TRP A 367 8.85 18.64 -12.18
CA TRP A 367 8.84 19.81 -11.30
C TRP A 367 10.25 20.29 -10.97
N LEU A 368 11.24 19.40 -10.93
CA LEU A 368 12.63 19.79 -10.74
C LEU A 368 13.10 20.60 -11.93
N GLU A 369 12.87 20.09 -13.15
CA GLU A 369 13.22 20.78 -14.38
C GLU A 369 12.57 22.17 -14.45
N THR A 370 11.25 22.25 -14.20
CA THR A 370 10.52 23.52 -14.20
C THR A 370 11.07 24.51 -13.16
N HIS A 371 11.30 24.07 -11.92
CA HIS A 371 11.84 24.94 -10.87
C HIS A 371 13.25 25.45 -11.21
N TYR A 372 14.11 24.60 -11.79
CA TYR A 372 15.43 25.02 -12.26
C TYR A 372 15.32 26.11 -13.34
N GLU A 373 14.38 25.99 -14.29
CA GLU A 373 14.20 27.00 -15.34
C GLU A 373 13.67 28.34 -14.83
N GLU A 374 12.79 28.35 -13.82
CA GLU A 374 12.14 29.55 -13.30
C GLU A 374 13.05 30.35 -12.35
N HIS A 375 13.86 29.68 -11.53
CA HIS A 375 14.64 30.31 -10.45
C HIS A 375 16.12 30.53 -10.76
N HIS A 376 16.66 29.96 -11.84
CA HIS A 376 18.07 30.08 -12.22
C HIS A 376 18.32 30.72 -13.60
N ARG A 377 17.37 31.50 -14.13
CA ARG A 377 17.57 32.36 -15.32
C ARG A 377 18.10 33.75 -15.01
#